data_AF-A0A497S1T5-F1
#
_entry.id   AF-A0A497S1T5-F1
#
_cell.length_a   1.000
_cell.length_b   1.000
_cell.length_c   1.000
_cell.angle_alpha   90.00
_cell.angle_beta   90.00
_cell.angle_gamma   90.00
#
_symmetry.space_group_name_H-M   'P 1'
#
loop_
_entity.id
_entity.type
_entity.pdbx_description
1 polymer ?
#
loop_
_entity_poly.entity_id
_entity_poly.type
_entity_poly.pdbx_seq_one_letter_code
_entity_poly.pdbx_strand_id
1 'polypeptide(L)'
;MKILLIICDGMGDRLIDGKTPLEAARKPNMDFIAKNGITGIMDSVGPGVRPGSDTAHLSLFGYNPFDFYTGRGPFEALGAGLSLRKGDVALRCNFA
;
A
#
# COMPACT_ATOMS: atom_id res chain seq x y z
N MET A 1 13.29 17.50 11.68
CA MET A 1 12.87 17.32 10.27
C MET A 1 11.46 16.76 10.24
N LYS A 2 10.64 17.11 9.25
CA LYS A 2 9.31 16.52 9.04
C LYS A 2 9.37 15.59 7.82
N ILE A 3 8.57 14.52 7.82
CA ILE A 3 8.51 13.55 6.72
C ILE A 3 7.10 13.56 6.12
N LEU A 4 7.01 13.54 4.80
CA LEU A 4 5.77 13.35 4.04
C LEU A 4 5.92 12.07 3.20
N LEU A 5 5.09 11.07 3.50
CA LEU A 5 4.97 9.83 2.72
C LEU A 5 3.69 9.89 1.88
N ILE A 6 3.81 9.79 0.55
CA ILE A 6 2.69 9.75 -0.39
C ILE A 6 2.61 8.36 -0.98
N ILE A 7 1.47 7.69 -0.82
CA ILE A 7 1.20 6.36 -1.36
C ILE A 7 0.14 6.51 -2.45
N CYS A 8 0.48 6.10 -3.68
CA CYS A 8 -0.48 5.99 -4.78
C CYS A 8 -0.90 4.51 -4.89
N ASP A 9 -2.11 4.19 -4.46
CA ASP A 9 -2.61 2.81 -4.44
C ASP A 9 -2.64 2.21 -5.86
N GLY A 10 -2.12 0.99 -6.01
CA GLY A 10 -2.06 0.30 -7.30
C GLY A 10 -1.20 0.98 -8.38
N MET A 11 -0.25 1.85 -8.02
CA MET A 11 0.51 2.65 -8.99
C MET A 11 1.41 1.84 -9.94
N GLY A 12 1.90 0.68 -9.50
CA GLY A 12 2.72 -0.21 -10.34
C GLY A 12 1.85 -0.98 -11.33
N ASP A 13 2.26 -1.01 -12.60
CA ASP A 13 1.53 -1.69 -13.66
C ASP A 13 2.48 -2.30 -14.70
N ARG A 14 1.92 -3.08 -15.63
CA ARG A 14 2.59 -3.67 -16.78
C ARG A 14 2.49 -2.75 -17.99
N LEU A 15 3.32 -3.03 -18.99
CA LEU A 15 3.31 -2.30 -20.24
C LEU A 15 2.03 -2.61 -21.04
N ILE A 16 1.42 -1.57 -21.57
CA ILE A 16 0.37 -1.63 -22.59
C ILE A 16 0.88 -0.77 -23.75
N ASP A 17 1.02 -1.36 -24.94
CA ASP A 17 1.57 -0.69 -26.13
C ASP A 17 2.93 0.01 -25.90
N GLY A 18 3.79 -0.60 -25.08
CA GLY A 18 5.17 -0.15 -24.85
C GLY A 18 5.34 0.87 -23.72
N LYS A 19 4.28 1.23 -22.98
CA LYS A 19 4.37 2.10 -21.78
C LYS A 19 3.47 1.58 -20.65
N THR A 20 3.85 1.83 -19.41
CA THR A 20 2.94 1.75 -18.26
C THR A 20 2.00 2.96 -18.24
N PRO A 21 0.85 2.89 -17.54
CA PRO A 21 -0.02 4.05 -17.33
C PRO A 21 0.73 5.23 -16.68
N LEU A 22 1.65 4.94 -15.75
CA LEU A 22 2.47 5.96 -15.10
C LEU A 22 3.41 6.67 -16.08
N GLU A 23 3.99 5.95 -17.04
CA GLU A 23 4.83 6.54 -18.09
C GLU A 23 4.02 7.33 -19.12
N ALA A 24 2.81 6.88 -19.44
CA ALA A 24 1.91 7.56 -20.39
C ALA A 24 1.31 8.85 -19.81
N ALA A 25 1.12 8.92 -18.48
CA ALA A 25 0.52 10.07 -17.82
C ALA A 25 1.42 11.32 -17.84
N ARG A 26 0.81 12.49 -18.10
CA ARG A 26 1.47 13.80 -17.95
C ARG A 26 1.57 14.17 -16.47
N LYS A 27 2.77 14.11 -15.89
CA LYS A 27 3.01 14.25 -14.43
C LYS A 27 4.21 15.15 -14.08
N PRO A 28 4.22 16.43 -14.50
CA PRO A 28 5.39 17.31 -14.40
C PRO A 28 5.96 17.44 -12.98
N ASN A 29 5.12 17.40 -11.94
CA ASN A 29 5.56 17.50 -10.55
C ASN A 29 6.28 16.24 -10.06
N MET A 30 5.79 15.05 -10.45
CA MET A 30 6.44 13.79 -10.09
C MET A 30 7.75 13.62 -10.86
N ASP A 31 7.76 14.00 -12.15
CA ASP A 31 8.97 14.03 -12.97
C ASP A 31 10.02 15.01 -12.39
N PHE A 32 9.59 16.17 -11.87
CA PHE A 32 10.46 17.11 -11.16
C PHE A 32 11.07 16.51 -9.89
N ILE A 33 10.27 15.84 -9.06
CA ILE A 33 10.75 15.18 -7.84
C ILE A 33 11.74 14.07 -8.18
N ALA A 34 11.44 13.22 -9.16
CA ALA A 34 12.31 12.14 -9.60
C ALA A 34 13.66 12.66 -10.13
N LYS A 35 13.65 13.76 -10.91
CA LYS A 35 14.85 14.38 -11.47
C LYS A 35 15.76 15.03 -10.41
N ASN A 36 15.17 15.56 -9.34
CA ASN A 36 15.89 16.29 -8.29
C ASN A 36 16.04 15.50 -6.98
N GLY A 37 15.69 14.22 -7.01
CA GLY A 37 15.69 13.33 -5.84
C GLY A 37 16.41 12.03 -6.12
N ILE A 38 15.99 10.97 -5.40
CA ILE A 38 16.47 9.61 -5.59
C ILE A 38 15.30 8.71 -5.97
N THR A 39 15.53 7.77 -6.89
CA THR A 39 14.53 6.80 -7.34
C THR A 39 15.01 5.38 -7.02
N GLY A 40 14.07 4.45 -6.97
CA GLY A 40 14.34 3.05 -6.67
C GLY A 40 13.12 2.17 -6.91
N ILE A 41 13.28 0.87 -6.68
CA ILE A 41 12.22 -0.13 -6.76
C ILE A 41 12.02 -0.69 -5.36
N MET A 42 10.77 -1.03 -5.02
CA MET A 42 10.40 -1.60 -3.73
C MET A 42 9.47 -2.79 -3.93
N ASP A 43 9.84 -3.93 -3.37
CA ASP A 43 8.89 -5.02 -3.09
C ASP A 43 8.28 -4.76 -1.71
N SER A 44 6.98 -4.48 -1.63
CA SER A 44 6.36 -4.08 -0.35
C SER A 44 6.36 -5.19 0.70
N VAL A 45 6.30 -6.46 0.29
CA VAL A 45 6.33 -7.61 1.23
C VAL A 45 7.54 -8.48 0.96
N GLY A 46 7.81 -8.81 -0.31
CA GLY A 46 8.99 -9.54 -0.72
C GLY A 46 8.94 -9.85 -2.22
N PRO A 47 10.08 -10.24 -2.82
CA PRO A 47 10.16 -10.51 -4.25
C PRO A 47 9.15 -11.57 -4.69
N GLY A 48 8.32 -11.23 -5.68
CA GLY A 48 7.31 -12.14 -6.23
C GLY A 48 6.08 -12.37 -5.34
N VAL A 49 5.98 -11.72 -4.17
CA VAL A 49 4.82 -11.81 -3.28
C VAL A 49 3.79 -10.75 -3.70
N ARG A 50 2.56 -11.18 -4.01
CA ARG A 50 1.44 -10.25 -4.26
C ARG A 50 0.86 -9.77 -2.92
N PRO A 51 1.02 -8.49 -2.54
CA PRO A 51 0.50 -7.98 -1.28
C PRO A 51 -1.00 -7.67 -1.37
N GLY A 52 -1.70 -7.84 -0.25
CA GLY A 52 -2.96 -7.13 0.00
C GLY A 52 -2.67 -5.70 0.50
N SER A 53 -3.61 -4.77 0.32
CA SER A 53 -3.44 -3.37 0.76
C SER A 53 -3.09 -3.28 2.25
N ASP A 54 -3.71 -4.10 3.09
CA ASP A 54 -3.42 -4.19 4.53
C ASP A 54 -1.98 -4.58 4.83
N THR A 55 -1.51 -5.70 4.28
CA THR A 55 -0.12 -6.18 4.45
C THR A 55 0.92 -5.22 3.88
N ALA A 56 0.64 -4.58 2.73
CA ALA A 56 1.54 -3.58 2.14
C ALA A 56 1.69 -2.35 3.04
N HIS A 57 0.58 -1.85 3.61
CA HIS A 57 0.62 -0.69 4.50
C HIS A 57 1.38 -1.01 5.80
N LEU A 58 1.21 -2.21 6.36
CA LEU A 58 2.02 -2.64 7.52
C LEU A 58 3.53 -2.56 7.21
N SER A 59 3.96 -3.09 6.07
CA SER A 59 5.35 -3.01 5.64
C SER A 59 5.84 -1.58 5.43
N LEU A 60 5.02 -0.72 4.79
CA LEU A 60 5.35 0.69 4.56
C LEU A 60 5.53 1.48 5.86
N PHE A 61 4.81 1.09 6.91
CA PHE A 61 4.97 1.65 8.26
C PHE A 61 6.08 0.97 9.09
N GLY A 62 6.83 0.03 8.51
CA GLY A 62 8.00 -0.60 9.13
C GLY A 62 7.71 -1.87 9.93
N TYR A 63 6.51 -2.43 9.83
CA TYR A 63 6.15 -3.70 10.48
C TYR A 63 6.37 -4.88 9.55
N ASN A 64 6.90 -5.99 10.06
CA ASN A 64 6.95 -7.24 9.31
C ASN A 64 5.54 -7.86 9.23
N PRO A 65 4.89 -7.94 8.05
CA PRO A 65 3.53 -8.48 7.94
C PRO A 65 3.46 -9.96 8.36
N PHE A 66 4.55 -10.72 8.28
CA PHE A 66 4.58 -12.13 8.71
C PHE A 66 4.46 -12.29 10.23
N ASP A 67 4.84 -11.28 11.00
CA ASP A 67 4.82 -11.33 12.46
C ASP A 67 3.56 -10.64 13.04
N PHE A 68 3.09 -9.59 12.37
CA PHE A 68 2.07 -8.68 12.93
C PHE A 68 0.68 -8.77 12.29
N TYR A 69 0.56 -9.36 11.09
CA TYR A 69 -0.73 -9.41 10.40
C TYR A 69 -1.64 -10.49 10.99
N THR A 70 -2.80 -10.07 11.52
CA THR A 70 -3.79 -10.97 12.13
C THR A 70 -5.06 -11.16 11.29
N GLY A 71 -5.08 -10.60 10.07
CA GLY A 71 -6.21 -10.62 9.16
C GLY A 71 -6.79 -9.24 8.86
N ARG A 72 -7.66 -9.16 7.85
CA ARG A 72 -8.21 -7.90 7.34
C ARG A 72 -9.31 -7.29 8.21
N GLY A 73 -10.11 -8.14 8.86
CA GLY A 73 -11.29 -7.72 9.61
C GLY A 73 -11.03 -6.63 10.66
N PRO A 74 -9.97 -6.75 11.50
CA PRO A 74 -9.65 -5.71 12.48
C PRO A 74 -9.39 -4.33 11.86
N PHE A 75 -8.70 -4.26 10.71
CA PHE A 75 -8.45 -2.99 10.01
C PHE A 75 -9.75 -2.35 9.51
N GLU A 76 -10.65 -3.14 8.93
CA GLU A 76 -11.95 -2.66 8.43
C GLU A 76 -12.84 -2.16 9.58
N ALA A 77 -12.89 -2.89 10.70
CA ALA A 77 -13.65 -2.49 11.88
C ALA A 77 -13.12 -1.17 12.48
N LEU A 78 -11.79 -1.02 12.62
CA LEU A 78 -11.17 0.23 13.05
C LEU A 78 -11.45 1.37 12.06
N GLY A 79 -11.39 1.09 10.75
CA GLY A 79 -11.72 2.05 9.68
C GLY A 79 -13.18 2.51 9.72
N ALA A 80 -14.09 1.68 10.21
CA ALA A 80 -15.49 2.01 10.46
C ALA A 80 -15.73 2.74 11.80
N GLY A 81 -14.66 3.04 12.56
CA GLY A 81 -14.75 3.72 13.86
C GLY A 81 -15.14 2.82 15.03
N LEU A 82 -15.08 1.50 14.87
CA LEU A 82 -15.35 0.55 15.95
C LEU A 82 -14.10 0.36 16.81
N SER A 83 -14.30 0.24 18.12
CA SER A 83 -13.22 -0.13 19.05
C SER A 83 -13.13 -1.64 19.19
N LEU A 84 -11.92 -2.18 19.12
CA LEU A 84 -11.64 -3.60 19.32
C LEU A 84 -10.82 -3.84 20.58
N ARG A 85 -11.00 -5.00 21.19
CA ARG A 85 -10.19 -5.52 22.30
C ARG A 85 -9.38 -6.72 21.83
N LYS A 86 -8.30 -7.02 22.55
CA LYS A 86 -7.53 -8.23 22.32
C LYS A 86 -8.42 -9.47 22.47
N GLY A 87 -8.46 -10.31 21.44
CA GLY A 87 -9.28 -11.51 21.39
C GLY A 87 -10.58 -11.35 20.60
N ASP A 88 -10.98 -10.12 20.26
CA ASP A 88 -12.13 -9.90 19.39
C ASP A 88 -11.82 -10.40 17.97
N VAL A 89 -12.83 -10.99 17.34
CA VAL A 89 -12.78 -11.44 15.94
C VAL A 89 -13.65 -10.50 15.12
N ALA A 90 -13.03 -9.83 14.14
CA ALA A 90 -13.72 -8.95 13.21
C ALA A 90 -13.78 -9.59 11.82
N LEU A 91 -14.91 -9.43 11.13
CA LEU A 91 -15.16 -9.98 9.80
C LEU A 91 -15.65 -8.88 8.87
N ARG A 92 -15.14 -8.88 7.64
CA ARG A 92 -15.65 -8.01 6.57
C ARG A 92 -16.82 -8.72 5.89
N CYS A 93 -17.97 -8.06 5.86
CA CYS A 93 -19.20 -8.59 5.27
C CYS A 93 -19.62 -7.78 4.04
N ASN A 94 -20.40 -8.42 3.17
CA ASN A 94 -21.06 -7.81 2.02
C ASN A 94 -22.55 -8.12 2.09
N PHE A 95 -23.40 -7.18 1.70
CA PHE A 95 -24.79 -7.51 1.39
C PHE A 95 -24.82 -8.35 0.11
N ALA A 96 -25.61 -9.42 0.12
CA ALA A 96 -25.78 -10.35 -0.99
C ALA A 96 -27.26 -10.72 -1.10
#